data_AF-A0A6C2U1Z4-F1
#
_entry.id   AF-A0A6C2U1Z4-F1
#
_cell.length_a   1.000
_cell.length_b   1.000
_cell.length_c   1.000
_cell.angle_alpha   90.00
_cell.angle_beta   90.00
_cell.angle_gamma   90.00
#
_symmetry.space_group_name_H-M   'P 1'
#
loop_
_entity.id
_entity.type
_entity.pdbx_description
1 polymer ?
#
loop_
_entity_poly.entity_id
_entity_poly.type
_entity_poly.pdbx_seq_one_letter_code
_entity_poly.pdbx_strand_id
1 'polypeptide(L)'
;MTTDPFNGLLDPFAWWDIGRSYDKYNAFFDVIIFSAIFIALAQAILGRRFPGRPGRALSAALGIFMGVGLTLLEQQFGWNLRMAGGVAAVIVMIIFAMLMMPFLLQFNLNKRTAGTLVFLILYFMLKALSPASMQFIDRHFPFLHLIAAIAVIYGFWLIIRRVLPNDASAVFNTSDAGMVARLDQPREKSELHLLKKTNRKAVPEAKKNAKQIEHTLQALKNETQKPNPSFKQIAQATATIAHRADSAVEKIDKLRILDRRLRNFDWHELQQMRNYCRELGEADREKLKQQLLLERKKILEEHAIEQTISSCENLYSNLRSKLDGIGRAALAKNKAETIADINSALQLDSQLRGMLDKLQKAEKLLFKLTRIKLNDEKKI
;
A
#
# COMPACT_ATOMS: atom_id res chain seq x y z
N MET A 1 23.46 -1.20 -55.72
CA MET A 1 24.32 -1.69 -54.62
C MET A 1 24.06 -0.79 -53.41
N THR A 2 23.19 -1.21 -52.51
CA THR A 2 22.89 -0.47 -51.27
C THR A 2 23.97 -0.80 -50.26
N THR A 3 24.89 0.14 -50.04
CA THR A 3 25.86 0.08 -48.94
C THR A 3 25.09 0.14 -47.63
N ASP A 4 25.04 -0.99 -46.92
CA ASP A 4 24.41 -1.09 -45.61
C ASP A 4 25.14 -0.12 -44.65
N PRO A 5 24.49 0.93 -44.12
CA PRO A 5 25.15 1.95 -43.30
C PRO A 5 25.65 1.42 -41.95
N PHE A 6 25.38 0.14 -41.63
CA PHE A 6 25.86 -0.56 -40.44
C PHE A 6 27.05 -1.49 -40.71
N ASN A 7 27.49 -1.64 -41.97
CA ASN A 7 28.72 -2.38 -42.28
C ASN A 7 29.92 -1.63 -41.66
N GLY A 8 30.60 -2.26 -40.70
CA GLY A 8 31.73 -1.69 -39.98
C GLY A 8 31.43 -1.26 -38.54
N LEU A 9 30.16 -0.98 -38.20
CA LEU A 9 29.80 -0.50 -36.86
C LEU A 9 29.93 -1.61 -35.79
N LEU A 10 29.79 -2.87 -36.20
CA LEU A 10 29.94 -4.05 -35.34
C LEU A 10 31.29 -4.75 -35.49
N ASP A 11 32.22 -4.23 -36.30
CA ASP A 11 33.57 -4.80 -36.49
C ASP A 11 34.36 -4.98 -35.17
N PRO A 12 34.25 -4.10 -34.16
CA PRO A 12 34.88 -4.32 -32.86
C PRO A 12 34.29 -5.52 -32.09
N PHE A 13 33.17 -6.07 -32.52
CA PHE A 13 32.53 -7.27 -32.00
C PHE A 13 32.58 -8.44 -32.99
N ALA A 14 33.22 -8.30 -34.16
CA ALA A 14 33.33 -9.36 -35.16
C ALA A 14 34.09 -10.60 -34.65
N TRP A 15 34.93 -10.44 -33.62
CA TRP A 15 35.56 -11.56 -32.91
C TRP A 15 34.58 -12.36 -32.04
N TRP A 16 33.42 -11.78 -31.70
CA TRP A 16 32.31 -12.46 -31.04
C TRP A 16 31.29 -12.90 -32.10
N ASP A 17 31.60 -13.97 -32.81
CA ASP A 17 30.62 -14.65 -33.66
C ASP A 17 29.59 -15.34 -32.76
N ILE A 18 28.51 -14.61 -32.45
CA ILE A 18 27.40 -15.08 -31.62
C ILE A 18 26.77 -16.32 -32.25
N GLY A 19 26.74 -16.41 -33.59
CA GLY A 19 26.23 -17.57 -34.32
C GLY A 19 27.07 -18.82 -34.04
N ARG A 20 28.39 -18.74 -34.22
CA ARG A 20 29.30 -19.86 -33.91
C ARG A 20 29.34 -20.22 -32.44
N SER A 21 29.24 -19.23 -31.55
CA SER A 21 29.20 -19.45 -30.11
C SER A 21 27.90 -20.14 -29.69
N TYR A 22 26.78 -19.77 -30.30
CA TYR A 22 25.50 -20.46 -30.10
C TYR A 22 25.53 -21.87 -30.67
N ASP A 23 26.09 -22.09 -31.87
CA ASP A 23 26.23 -23.44 -32.45
C ASP A 23 27.04 -24.38 -31.54
N LYS A 24 28.06 -23.86 -30.83
CA LYS A 24 28.88 -24.64 -29.89
C LYS A 24 28.19 -24.91 -28.55
N TYR A 25 27.33 -24.00 -28.09
CA TYR A 25 26.72 -24.06 -26.76
C TYR A 25 25.18 -24.03 -26.78
N ASN A 26 24.56 -24.50 -27.86
CA ASN A 26 23.11 -24.40 -28.09
C ASN A 26 22.30 -24.93 -26.90
N ALA A 27 22.63 -26.13 -26.40
CA ALA A 27 21.97 -26.75 -25.26
C ALA A 27 22.05 -25.89 -23.99
N PHE A 28 23.14 -25.16 -23.77
CA PHE A 28 23.27 -24.27 -22.61
C PHE A 28 22.35 -23.05 -22.73
N PHE A 29 22.29 -22.46 -23.93
CA PHE A 29 21.37 -21.35 -24.19
C PHE A 29 19.91 -21.78 -24.09
N ASP A 30 19.57 -22.96 -24.62
CA ASP A 30 18.22 -23.50 -24.57
C ASP A 30 17.77 -23.77 -23.12
N VAL A 31 18.66 -24.32 -22.26
CA VAL A 31 18.41 -24.45 -20.81
C VAL A 31 18.10 -23.10 -20.17
N ILE A 32 18.89 -22.07 -20.46
CA ILE A 32 18.70 -20.74 -19.86
C ILE A 32 17.37 -20.14 -20.30
N ILE A 33 17.07 -20.18 -21.60
CA ILE A 33 15.85 -19.61 -22.16
C ILE A 33 14.63 -20.34 -21.59
N PHE A 34 14.61 -21.68 -21.63
CA PHE A 34 13.50 -22.44 -21.06
C PHE A 34 13.35 -22.22 -19.56
N SER A 35 14.45 -22.17 -18.82
CA SER A 35 14.41 -21.88 -17.39
C SER A 35 13.78 -20.51 -17.14
N ALA A 36 14.20 -19.46 -17.84
CA ALA A 36 13.63 -18.13 -17.68
C ALA A 36 12.12 -18.07 -17.96
N ILE A 37 11.66 -18.78 -19.01
CA ILE A 37 10.25 -18.89 -19.37
C ILE A 37 9.46 -19.55 -18.25
N PHE A 38 9.89 -20.72 -17.80
CA PHE A 38 9.16 -21.47 -16.80
C PHE A 38 9.22 -20.80 -15.43
N ILE A 39 10.29 -20.05 -15.10
CA ILE A 39 10.34 -19.22 -13.89
C ILE A 39 9.25 -18.13 -13.96
N ALA A 40 9.15 -17.41 -15.09
CA ALA A 40 8.16 -16.37 -15.28
C ALA A 40 6.73 -16.93 -15.20
N LEU A 41 6.48 -18.08 -15.84
CA LEU A 41 5.18 -18.76 -15.80
C LEU A 41 4.83 -19.25 -14.40
N ALA A 42 5.78 -19.91 -13.73
CA ALA A 42 5.61 -20.39 -12.35
C ALA A 42 5.36 -19.23 -11.39
N GLN A 43 6.01 -18.08 -11.57
CA GLN A 43 5.80 -16.91 -10.74
C GLN A 43 4.44 -16.24 -11.01
N ALA A 44 3.97 -16.24 -12.26
CA ALA A 44 2.65 -15.73 -12.61
C ALA A 44 1.52 -16.58 -11.98
N ILE A 45 1.66 -17.91 -12.00
CA ILE A 45 0.66 -18.84 -11.46
C ILE A 45 0.74 -18.92 -9.93
N LEU A 46 1.93 -19.14 -9.37
CA LEU A 46 2.14 -19.41 -7.95
C LEU A 46 2.33 -18.14 -7.12
N GLY A 47 2.74 -17.03 -7.73
CA GLY A 47 3.01 -15.78 -7.01
C GLY A 47 1.78 -15.20 -6.29
N ARG A 48 0.58 -15.52 -6.77
CA ARG A 48 -0.68 -15.17 -6.09
C ARG A 48 -0.99 -16.08 -4.90
N ARG A 49 -0.55 -17.35 -4.93
CA ARG A 49 -0.85 -18.35 -3.90
C ARG A 49 0.19 -18.38 -2.78
N PHE A 50 1.45 -18.06 -3.09
CA PHE A 50 2.55 -18.04 -2.14
C PHE A 50 3.28 -16.69 -2.19
N PRO A 51 2.75 -15.64 -1.53
CA PRO A 51 3.41 -14.35 -1.48
C PRO A 51 4.69 -14.40 -0.62
N GLY A 52 5.73 -13.66 -1.02
CA GLY A 52 6.95 -13.47 -0.22
C GLY A 52 8.24 -14.00 -0.88
N ARG A 53 9.32 -14.06 -0.09
CA ARG A 53 10.62 -14.60 -0.50
C ARG A 53 10.57 -16.12 -0.78
N PRO A 54 9.92 -16.95 0.05
CA PRO A 54 9.86 -18.40 -0.18
C PRO A 54 9.14 -18.77 -1.47
N GLY A 55 8.03 -18.09 -1.79
CA GLY A 55 7.29 -18.33 -3.03
C GLY A 55 8.09 -18.01 -4.29
N ARG A 56 8.87 -16.92 -4.27
CA ARG A 56 9.78 -16.57 -5.37
C ARG A 56 10.88 -17.62 -5.57
N ALA A 57 11.47 -18.11 -4.48
CA ALA A 57 12.47 -19.17 -4.55
C ALA A 57 11.88 -20.48 -5.12
N LEU A 58 10.66 -20.83 -4.72
CA LEU A 58 9.95 -22.01 -5.23
C LEU A 58 9.63 -21.89 -6.73
N SER A 59 9.12 -20.74 -7.17
CA SER A 59 8.88 -20.48 -8.60
C SER A 59 10.17 -20.53 -9.41
N ALA A 60 11.27 -20.01 -8.87
CA ALA A 60 12.58 -20.08 -9.51
C ALA A 60 13.07 -21.53 -9.66
N ALA A 61 13.01 -22.31 -8.57
CA ALA A 61 13.41 -23.72 -8.58
C ALA A 61 12.58 -24.56 -9.56
N LEU A 62 11.25 -24.42 -9.54
CA LEU A 62 10.35 -25.11 -10.48
C LEU A 62 10.65 -24.74 -11.93
N GLY A 63 10.91 -23.46 -12.19
CA GLY A 63 11.22 -23.00 -13.54
C GLY A 63 12.53 -23.56 -14.08
N ILE A 64 13.58 -23.61 -13.25
CA ILE A 64 14.86 -24.23 -13.61
C ILE A 64 14.69 -25.74 -13.85
N PHE A 65 13.98 -26.45 -12.97
CA PHE A 65 13.72 -27.89 -13.13
C PHE A 65 12.98 -28.21 -14.43
N MET A 66 11.96 -27.43 -14.78
CA MET A 66 11.25 -27.61 -16.05
C MET A 66 12.11 -27.23 -17.26
N GLY A 67 12.94 -26.18 -17.16
CA GLY A 67 13.84 -25.78 -18.23
C GLY A 67 14.89 -26.85 -18.54
N VAL A 68 15.52 -27.40 -17.51
CA VAL A 68 16.46 -28.53 -17.64
C VAL A 68 15.75 -29.77 -18.18
N GLY A 69 14.56 -30.11 -17.65
CA GLY A 69 13.78 -31.26 -18.11
C GLY A 69 13.42 -31.19 -19.59
N LEU A 70 13.02 -30.01 -20.08
CA LEU A 70 12.71 -29.81 -21.49
C LEU A 70 13.95 -29.90 -22.39
N THR A 71 15.10 -29.41 -21.92
CA THR A 71 16.36 -29.51 -22.67
C THR A 71 16.87 -30.97 -22.74
N LEU A 72 16.65 -31.76 -21.68
CA LEU A 72 16.96 -33.20 -21.72
C LEU A 72 16.05 -33.96 -22.68
N LEU A 73 14.77 -33.60 -22.75
CA LEU A 73 13.85 -34.15 -23.74
C LEU A 73 14.26 -33.75 -25.17
N GLU A 74 14.71 -32.52 -25.37
CA GLU A 74 15.25 -32.03 -26.63
C GLU A 74 16.43 -32.90 -27.11
N GLN A 75 17.39 -33.18 -26.22
CA GLN A 75 18.52 -34.07 -26.50
C GLN A 75 18.10 -35.52 -26.82
N GLN A 76 17.08 -36.04 -26.14
CA GLN A 76 16.62 -37.42 -26.33
C GLN A 76 15.80 -37.62 -27.60
N PHE A 77 14.94 -36.67 -27.95
CA PHE A 77 14.04 -36.78 -29.10
C PHE A 77 14.63 -36.17 -30.39
N GLY A 78 15.82 -35.56 -30.31
CA GLY A 78 16.46 -34.90 -31.45
C GLY A 78 15.66 -33.71 -31.99
N TRP A 79 14.62 -33.29 -31.27
CA TRP A 79 13.98 -32.00 -31.50
C TRP A 79 15.02 -30.94 -31.13
N ASN A 80 15.09 -29.85 -31.87
CA ASN A 80 15.96 -28.73 -31.52
C ASN A 80 15.16 -27.44 -31.72
N LEU A 81 15.36 -26.39 -30.91
CA LEU A 81 14.79 -25.06 -31.16
C LEU A 81 15.02 -24.59 -32.60
N ARG A 82 16.16 -24.98 -33.18
CA ARG A 82 16.50 -24.77 -34.59
C ARG A 82 15.52 -25.43 -35.56
N MET A 83 15.02 -26.63 -35.27
CA MET A 83 13.97 -27.30 -36.06
C MET A 83 12.58 -26.72 -35.81
N ALA A 84 12.33 -26.13 -34.63
CA ALA A 84 11.10 -25.40 -34.36
C ALA A 84 11.05 -24.04 -35.10
N GLY A 85 12.18 -23.55 -35.62
CA GLY A 85 12.29 -22.45 -36.57
C GLY A 85 11.42 -21.23 -36.21
N GLY A 86 10.34 -21.02 -36.96
CA GLY A 86 9.41 -19.91 -36.74
C GLY A 86 8.66 -19.96 -35.40
N VAL A 87 8.42 -21.14 -34.83
CA VAL A 87 7.68 -21.28 -33.56
C VAL A 87 8.51 -20.78 -32.39
N ALA A 88 9.82 -21.08 -32.36
CA ALA A 88 10.71 -20.59 -31.32
C ALA A 88 10.82 -19.06 -31.33
N ALA A 89 10.94 -18.47 -32.53
CA ALA A 89 10.94 -17.01 -32.69
C ALA A 89 9.64 -16.37 -32.16
N VAL A 90 8.48 -16.99 -32.41
CA VAL A 90 7.19 -16.52 -31.90
C VAL A 90 7.13 -16.58 -30.37
N ILE A 91 7.60 -17.68 -29.77
CA ILE A 91 7.64 -17.84 -28.31
C ILE A 91 8.53 -16.76 -27.68
N VAL A 92 9.75 -16.57 -28.21
CA VAL A 92 10.69 -15.52 -27.75
C VAL A 92 10.07 -14.14 -27.86
N MET A 93 9.38 -13.84 -28.96
CA MET A 93 8.66 -12.58 -29.13
C MET A 93 7.57 -12.37 -28.08
N ILE A 94 6.78 -13.40 -27.77
CA ILE A 94 5.73 -13.32 -26.74
C ILE A 94 6.35 -13.03 -25.36
N ILE A 95 7.45 -13.70 -25.01
CA ILE A 95 8.14 -13.48 -23.74
C ILE A 95 8.70 -12.05 -23.66
N PHE A 96 9.33 -11.60 -24.74
CA PHE A 96 9.84 -10.23 -24.84
C PHE A 96 8.70 -9.20 -24.70
N ALA A 97 7.53 -9.46 -25.32
CA ALA A 97 6.33 -8.64 -25.17
C ALA A 97 5.89 -8.54 -23.70
N MET A 98 5.83 -9.69 -23.02
CA MET A 98 5.43 -9.79 -21.61
C MET A 98 6.41 -9.07 -20.69
N LEU A 99 7.70 -9.03 -21.03
CA LEU A 99 8.74 -8.36 -20.25
C LEU A 99 8.75 -6.84 -20.50
N MET A 100 8.60 -6.40 -21.76
CA MET A 100 8.59 -4.99 -22.14
C MET A 100 7.35 -4.24 -21.65
N MET A 101 6.19 -4.90 -21.59
CA MET A 101 4.94 -4.25 -21.17
C MET A 101 5.01 -3.62 -19.76
N PRO A 102 5.37 -4.35 -18.69
CA PRO A 102 5.52 -3.75 -17.36
C PRO A 102 6.66 -2.73 -17.29
N PHE A 103 7.75 -2.91 -18.06
CA PHE A 103 8.83 -1.92 -18.14
C PHE A 103 8.33 -0.58 -18.68
N LEU A 104 7.57 -0.57 -19.78
CA LEU A 104 7.00 0.66 -20.34
C LEU A 104 5.93 1.29 -19.44
N LEU A 105 5.19 0.50 -18.68
CA LEU A 105 4.23 1.01 -17.71
C LEU A 105 4.90 1.74 -16.52
N GLN A 106 6.15 1.41 -16.18
CA GLN A 106 6.91 2.14 -15.16
C GLN A 106 7.23 3.59 -15.58
N PHE A 107 7.25 3.88 -16.89
CA PHE A 107 7.43 5.23 -17.42
C PHE A 107 6.12 6.05 -17.50
N ASN A 108 5.09 5.66 -16.73
CA ASN A 108 3.77 6.30 -16.72
C ASN A 108 3.10 6.37 -18.10
N LEU A 109 3.41 5.43 -19.00
CA LEU A 109 2.72 5.32 -20.28
C LEU A 109 1.34 4.70 -20.06
N ASN A 110 0.34 5.23 -20.77
CA ASN A 110 -0.99 4.63 -20.77
C ASN A 110 -0.92 3.20 -21.33
N LYS A 111 -1.72 2.28 -20.80
CA LYS A 111 -1.72 0.86 -21.26
C LYS A 111 -1.86 0.71 -22.78
N ARG A 112 -2.67 1.59 -23.41
CA ARG A 112 -2.85 1.62 -24.87
C ARG A 112 -1.54 1.98 -25.59
N THR A 113 -0.87 3.04 -25.14
CA THR A 113 0.36 3.55 -25.78
C THR A 113 1.52 2.58 -25.59
N ALA A 114 1.65 2.01 -24.39
CA ALA A 114 2.64 0.99 -24.12
C ALA A 114 2.40 -0.26 -24.99
N GLY A 115 1.16 -0.72 -25.15
CA GLY A 115 0.84 -1.86 -26.01
C GLY A 115 1.20 -1.63 -27.49
N THR A 116 0.88 -0.46 -28.04
CA THR A 116 1.28 -0.09 -29.41
C THR A 116 2.80 -0.09 -29.55
N LEU A 117 3.53 0.44 -28.56
CA LEU A 117 4.98 0.57 -28.62
C LEU A 117 5.68 -0.80 -28.51
N VAL A 118 5.20 -1.69 -27.65
CA VAL A 118 5.66 -3.10 -27.59
C VAL A 118 5.45 -3.79 -28.94
N PHE A 119 4.26 -3.65 -29.54
CA PHE A 119 3.96 -4.25 -30.84
C PHE A 119 4.91 -3.76 -31.94
N LEU A 120 5.19 -2.45 -31.99
CA LEU A 120 6.13 -1.88 -32.95
C LEU A 120 7.55 -2.42 -32.76
N ILE A 121 8.05 -2.45 -31.52
CA ILE A 121 9.38 -2.97 -31.23
C ILE A 121 9.48 -4.43 -31.67
N LEU A 122 8.50 -5.26 -31.34
CA LEU A 122 8.47 -6.68 -31.73
C LEU A 122 8.46 -6.85 -33.26
N TYR A 123 7.62 -6.07 -33.96
CA TYR A 123 7.54 -6.12 -35.41
C TYR A 123 8.89 -5.78 -36.07
N PHE A 124 9.54 -4.71 -35.64
CA PHE A 124 10.86 -4.33 -36.16
C PHE A 124 11.95 -5.34 -35.77
N MET A 125 11.90 -5.84 -34.54
CA MET A 125 12.82 -6.86 -34.05
C MET A 125 12.72 -8.15 -34.87
N LEU A 126 11.50 -8.60 -35.19
CA LEU A 126 11.27 -9.77 -36.04
C LEU A 126 11.81 -9.56 -37.45
N LYS A 127 11.53 -8.39 -38.05
CA LYS A 127 12.00 -8.04 -39.39
C LYS A 127 13.52 -7.96 -39.47
N ALA A 128 14.18 -7.49 -38.41
CA ALA A 128 15.63 -7.33 -38.35
C ALA A 128 16.36 -8.65 -38.06
N LEU A 129 15.87 -9.46 -37.11
CA LEU A 129 16.58 -10.65 -36.62
C LEU A 129 16.25 -11.93 -37.40
N SER A 130 15.05 -12.06 -37.96
CA SER A 130 14.64 -13.28 -38.66
C SER A 130 13.83 -12.98 -39.93
N PRO A 131 14.53 -12.65 -41.04
CA PRO A 131 13.89 -12.46 -42.35
C PRO A 131 13.10 -13.69 -42.80
N ALA A 132 13.56 -14.89 -42.45
CA ALA A 132 12.89 -16.15 -42.78
C ALA A 132 11.52 -16.29 -42.08
N SER A 133 11.42 -15.90 -40.81
CA SER A 133 10.14 -15.87 -40.09
C SER A 133 9.20 -14.84 -40.69
N MET A 134 9.73 -13.69 -41.13
CA MET A 134 8.92 -12.66 -41.79
C MET A 134 8.36 -13.19 -43.12
N GLN A 135 9.18 -13.81 -43.97
CA GLN A 135 8.71 -14.42 -45.23
C GLN A 135 7.61 -15.47 -45.01
N PHE A 136 7.71 -16.26 -43.93
CA PHE A 136 6.65 -17.21 -43.57
C PHE A 136 5.33 -16.50 -43.21
N ILE A 137 5.41 -15.41 -42.44
CA ILE A 137 4.26 -14.58 -42.06
C ILE A 137 3.69 -13.88 -43.29
N ASP A 138 4.52 -13.34 -44.17
CA ASP A 138 4.09 -12.63 -45.38
C ASP A 138 3.30 -13.54 -46.31
N ARG A 139 3.71 -14.82 -46.40
CA ARG A 139 3.03 -15.83 -47.21
C ARG A 139 1.65 -16.21 -46.66
N HIS A 140 1.49 -16.27 -45.34
CA HIS A 140 0.24 -16.74 -44.71
C HIS A 140 -0.70 -15.60 -44.28
N PHE A 141 -0.14 -14.44 -43.94
CA PHE A 141 -0.84 -13.30 -43.34
C PHE A 141 -0.36 -11.96 -43.93
N PRO A 142 -0.56 -11.71 -45.24
CA PRO A 142 -0.06 -10.50 -45.89
C PRO A 142 -0.66 -9.20 -45.34
N PHE A 143 -1.85 -9.26 -44.72
CA PHE A 143 -2.51 -8.11 -44.10
C PHE A 143 -1.80 -7.59 -42.84
N LEU A 144 -0.88 -8.38 -42.26
CA LEU A 144 -0.17 -8.02 -41.03
C LEU A 144 0.75 -6.82 -41.24
N HIS A 145 1.29 -6.64 -42.44
CA HIS A 145 2.01 -5.42 -42.83
C HIS A 145 1.15 -4.17 -42.82
N LEU A 146 -0.12 -4.28 -43.23
CA LEU A 146 -1.06 -3.15 -43.24
C LEU A 146 -1.37 -2.73 -41.80
N ILE A 147 -1.61 -3.70 -40.91
CA ILE A 147 -1.81 -3.45 -39.48
C ILE A 147 -0.55 -2.79 -38.88
N ALA A 148 0.63 -3.30 -39.21
CA ALA A 148 1.89 -2.71 -38.76
C ALA A 148 2.10 -1.28 -39.27
N ALA A 149 1.79 -1.00 -40.53
CA ALA A 149 1.86 0.34 -41.10
C ALA A 149 0.90 1.31 -40.37
N ILE A 150 -0.35 0.89 -40.11
CA ILE A 150 -1.31 1.68 -39.33
C ILE A 150 -0.80 1.91 -37.91
N ALA A 151 -0.22 0.89 -37.27
CA ALA A 151 0.34 1.02 -35.93
C ALA A 151 1.54 1.97 -35.89
N VAL A 152 2.39 1.98 -36.94
CA VAL A 152 3.51 2.93 -37.08
C VAL A 152 2.97 4.34 -37.22
N ILE A 153 2.01 4.58 -38.12
CA ILE A 153 1.38 5.91 -38.31
C ILE A 153 0.75 6.39 -37.01
N TYR A 154 0.00 5.52 -36.31
CA TYR A 154 -0.61 5.83 -35.03
C TYR A 154 0.43 6.12 -33.96
N GLY A 155 1.49 5.32 -33.86
CA GLY A 155 2.58 5.52 -32.91
C GLY A 155 3.33 6.84 -33.16
N PHE A 156 3.61 7.15 -34.43
CA PHE A 156 4.24 8.40 -34.84
C PHE A 156 3.36 9.60 -34.52
N TRP A 157 2.05 9.51 -34.82
CA TRP A 157 1.07 10.53 -34.41
C TRP A 157 1.04 10.74 -32.90
N LEU A 158 1.20 9.67 -32.12
CA LEU A 158 1.21 9.73 -30.65
C LEU A 158 2.48 10.39 -30.10
N ILE A 159 3.63 10.10 -30.71
CA ILE A 159 4.90 10.76 -30.40
C ILE A 159 4.84 12.23 -30.81
N ILE A 160 4.39 12.54 -32.02
CA ILE A 160 4.16 13.92 -32.52
C ILE A 160 3.23 14.66 -31.57
N ARG A 161 2.09 14.10 -31.17
CA ARG A 161 1.17 14.75 -30.23
C ARG A 161 1.78 14.99 -28.85
N ARG A 162 2.79 14.21 -28.46
CA ARG A 162 3.48 14.36 -27.18
C ARG A 162 4.69 15.30 -27.26
N VAL A 163 5.31 15.42 -28.43
CA VAL A 163 6.49 16.26 -28.69
C VAL A 163 6.10 17.64 -29.24
N LEU A 164 5.03 17.74 -30.04
CA LEU A 164 4.45 19.00 -30.44
C LEU A 164 3.41 19.44 -29.40
N PRO A 165 3.69 20.51 -28.63
CA PRO A 165 2.70 21.08 -27.73
C PRO A 165 1.63 21.76 -28.59
N ASN A 166 0.49 21.10 -28.80
CA ASN A 166 -0.62 21.69 -29.53
C ASN A 166 -1.42 22.72 -28.71
N ASP A 167 -1.02 23.02 -27.48
CA ASP A 167 -1.66 24.04 -26.64
C ASP A 167 -0.60 24.84 -25.90
N ALA A 168 -0.30 26.04 -26.42
CA ALA A 168 0.49 27.06 -25.71
C ALA A 168 -0.17 27.50 -24.36
N SER A 169 -1.40 27.06 -24.09
CA SER A 169 -2.14 27.30 -22.84
C SER A 169 -2.20 26.08 -21.90
N ALA A 170 -1.86 24.86 -22.36
CA ALA A 170 -1.90 23.67 -21.51
C ALA A 170 -0.54 23.33 -20.88
N VAL A 171 0.57 23.80 -21.46
CA VAL A 171 1.93 23.59 -20.90
C VAL A 171 2.17 24.46 -19.65
N PHE A 172 1.40 25.53 -19.45
CA PHE A 172 1.39 26.29 -18.18
C PHE A 172 0.30 25.83 -17.19
N ASN A 173 -0.57 24.89 -17.59
CA ASN A 173 -1.59 24.32 -16.72
C ASN A 173 -1.39 22.82 -16.45
N THR A 174 -0.23 22.25 -16.83
CA THR A 174 0.41 21.25 -15.98
C THR A 174 0.99 22.00 -14.78
N SER A 175 0.13 22.59 -13.95
CA SER A 175 0.58 22.91 -12.61
C SER A 175 1.02 21.59 -12.01
N ASP A 176 2.29 21.47 -11.66
CA ASP A 176 2.80 20.33 -10.90
C ASP A 176 1.95 20.10 -9.62
N ALA A 177 1.15 21.10 -9.22
CA ALA A 177 0.10 20.99 -8.21
C ALA A 177 -0.93 19.88 -8.50
N GLY A 178 -1.29 19.63 -9.77
CA GLY A 178 -2.16 18.51 -10.15
C GLY A 178 -1.49 17.14 -10.09
N MET A 179 -0.16 17.07 -10.16
CA MET A 179 0.61 15.84 -9.98
C MET A 179 0.71 15.47 -8.49
N VAL A 180 0.92 16.47 -7.63
CA VAL A 180 0.91 16.32 -6.16
C VAL A 180 -0.47 15.89 -5.66
N ALA A 181 -1.56 16.49 -6.14
CA ALA A 181 -2.93 16.12 -5.76
C ALA A 181 -3.34 14.70 -6.20
N ARG A 182 -2.66 14.08 -7.19
CA ARG A 182 -3.00 12.74 -7.69
C ARG A 182 -2.15 11.61 -7.11
N LEU A 183 -0.95 11.90 -6.60
CA LEU A 183 -0.06 10.87 -6.04
C LEU A 183 -0.57 10.29 -4.71
N ASP A 184 -1.36 11.04 -3.93
CA ASP A 184 -1.78 10.61 -2.58
C ASP A 184 -3.29 10.30 -2.40
N GLN A 185 -4.14 10.51 -3.42
CA GLN A 185 -5.57 10.12 -3.37
C GLN A 185 -5.86 8.68 -2.91
N PRO A 186 -5.13 7.63 -3.33
CA PRO A 186 -5.39 6.28 -2.83
C PRO A 186 -5.00 6.12 -1.35
N ARG A 187 -4.05 6.92 -0.85
CA ARG A 187 -3.58 6.89 0.53
C ARG A 187 -4.52 7.64 1.48
N GLU A 188 -5.04 8.80 1.10
CA GLU A 188 -6.01 9.54 1.92
C GLU A 188 -7.33 8.77 2.13
N LYS A 189 -7.81 8.06 1.10
CA LYS A 189 -8.99 7.19 1.25
C LYS A 189 -8.75 6.08 2.27
N SER A 190 -7.51 5.58 2.37
CA SER A 190 -7.13 4.58 3.37
C SER A 190 -7.10 5.18 4.78
N GLU A 191 -6.69 6.43 4.93
CA GLU A 191 -6.70 7.19 6.19
C GLU A 191 -8.13 7.37 6.71
N LEU A 192 -9.05 7.86 5.85
CA LEU A 192 -10.46 7.96 6.21
C LEU A 192 -11.07 6.61 6.61
N HIS A 193 -10.68 5.54 5.93
CA HIS A 193 -11.16 4.21 6.25
C HIS A 193 -10.63 3.74 7.61
N LEU A 194 -9.37 4.02 7.93
CA LEU A 194 -8.76 3.74 9.24
C LEU A 194 -9.43 4.55 10.35
N LEU A 195 -9.60 5.86 10.16
CA LEU A 195 -10.32 6.75 11.07
C LEU A 195 -11.76 6.27 11.29
N LYS A 196 -12.48 5.93 10.22
CA LYS A 196 -13.88 5.50 10.30
C LYS A 196 -14.04 4.14 10.99
N LYS A 197 -13.13 3.20 10.73
CA LYS A 197 -13.18 1.85 11.33
C LYS A 197 -12.89 1.91 12.83
N THR A 198 -11.96 2.77 13.25
CA THR A 198 -11.46 2.76 14.62
C THR A 198 -12.16 3.77 15.53
N ASN A 199 -12.27 5.05 15.14
CA ASN A 199 -12.89 6.09 15.98
C ASN A 199 -14.36 5.82 16.25
N ARG A 200 -15.08 5.18 15.31
CA ARG A 200 -16.51 4.89 15.51
C ARG A 200 -16.78 3.88 16.63
N LYS A 201 -15.79 3.08 17.04
CA LYS A 201 -16.01 1.98 17.99
C LYS A 201 -15.21 2.11 19.27
N ALA A 202 -13.93 2.47 19.21
CA ALA A 202 -13.06 2.44 20.38
C ALA A 202 -13.55 3.36 21.52
N VAL A 203 -13.74 4.65 21.27
CA VAL A 203 -14.18 5.61 22.30
C VAL A 203 -15.61 5.36 22.78
N PRO A 204 -16.62 5.10 21.91
CA PRO A 204 -17.96 4.75 22.38
C PRO A 204 -18.01 3.48 23.22
N GLU A 205 -17.21 2.47 22.88
CA GLU A 205 -17.11 1.25 23.67
C GLU A 205 -16.42 1.48 25.02
N ALA A 206 -15.33 2.26 25.06
CA ALA A 206 -14.69 2.66 26.31
C ALA A 206 -15.66 3.44 27.22
N LYS A 207 -16.46 4.34 26.65
CA LYS A 207 -17.51 5.08 27.35
C LYS A 207 -18.64 4.17 27.85
N LYS A 208 -19.03 3.16 27.07
CA LYS A 208 -20.00 2.14 27.51
C LYS A 208 -19.46 1.35 28.70
N ASN A 209 -18.19 0.95 28.65
CA ASN A 209 -17.52 0.27 29.77
C ASN A 209 -17.47 1.17 31.01
N ALA A 210 -17.09 2.44 30.88
CA ALA A 210 -17.07 3.40 31.99
C ALA A 210 -18.46 3.55 32.66
N LYS A 211 -19.54 3.69 31.88
CA LYS A 211 -20.91 3.72 32.42
C LYS A 211 -21.28 2.45 33.20
N GLN A 212 -20.83 1.29 32.73
CA GLN A 212 -21.07 0.03 33.44
C GLN A 212 -20.25 -0.09 34.71
N ILE A 213 -19.01 0.43 34.71
CA ILE A 213 -18.15 0.54 35.90
C ILE A 213 -18.85 1.41 36.94
N GLU A 214 -19.29 2.61 36.57
CA GLU A 214 -20.04 3.53 37.44
C GLU A 214 -21.26 2.87 38.07
N HIS A 215 -22.14 2.27 37.25
CA HIS A 215 -23.35 1.61 37.74
C HIS A 215 -23.01 0.50 38.75
N THR A 216 -21.93 -0.26 38.48
CA THR A 216 -21.49 -1.32 39.39
C THR A 216 -20.88 -0.75 40.67
N LEU A 217 -20.09 0.33 40.59
CA LEU A 217 -19.54 1.02 41.76
C LEU A 217 -20.65 1.64 42.63
N GLN A 218 -21.70 2.20 42.03
CA GLN A 218 -22.87 2.69 42.76
C GLN A 218 -23.63 1.55 43.44
N ALA A 219 -23.80 0.41 42.76
CA ALA A 219 -24.38 -0.79 43.37
C ALA A 219 -23.54 -1.29 44.56
N LEU A 220 -22.21 -1.31 44.41
CA LEU A 220 -21.27 -1.66 45.49
C LEU A 220 -21.36 -0.69 46.67
N LYS A 221 -21.50 0.62 46.40
CA LYS A 221 -21.71 1.64 47.43
C LYS A 221 -23.00 1.37 48.22
N ASN A 222 -24.08 1.06 47.53
CA ASN A 222 -25.37 0.75 48.17
C ASN A 222 -25.29 -0.56 48.98
N GLU A 223 -24.60 -1.58 48.45
CA GLU A 223 -24.41 -2.86 49.14
C GLU A 223 -23.55 -2.72 50.40
N THR A 224 -22.46 -1.96 50.33
CA THR A 224 -21.58 -1.70 51.48
C THR A 224 -22.24 -0.90 52.60
N GLN A 225 -23.22 -0.06 52.26
CA GLN A 225 -23.97 0.71 53.25
C GLN A 225 -24.97 -0.11 54.06
N LYS A 226 -25.38 -1.30 53.59
CA LYS A 226 -26.27 -2.22 54.32
C LYS A 226 -25.69 -2.61 55.69
N PRO A 227 -26.55 -3.00 56.67
CA PRO A 227 -26.10 -3.42 57.99
C PRO A 227 -25.20 -4.67 57.94
N ASN A 228 -25.54 -5.65 57.08
CA ASN A 228 -24.75 -6.86 56.85
C ASN A 228 -24.33 -6.98 55.37
N PRO A 229 -23.24 -6.32 54.95
CA PRO A 229 -22.80 -6.34 53.57
C PRO A 229 -22.16 -7.68 53.19
N SER A 230 -22.45 -8.16 51.97
CA SER A 230 -21.84 -9.38 51.43
C SER A 230 -20.46 -9.08 50.83
N PHE A 231 -19.42 -9.08 51.68
CA PHE A 231 -18.03 -8.78 51.27
C PHE A 231 -17.50 -9.70 50.16
N LYS A 232 -17.95 -10.96 50.10
CA LYS A 232 -17.59 -11.89 49.02
C LYS A 232 -18.14 -11.44 47.66
N GLN A 233 -19.39 -10.97 47.63
CA GLN A 233 -20.00 -10.42 46.41
C GLN A 233 -19.33 -9.12 45.99
N ILE A 234 -18.99 -8.26 46.97
CA ILE A 234 -18.24 -7.01 46.71
C ILE A 234 -16.90 -7.33 46.04
N ALA A 235 -16.11 -8.25 46.61
CA ALA A 235 -14.82 -8.63 46.04
C ALA A 235 -14.95 -9.21 44.62
N GLN A 236 -15.95 -10.09 44.39
CA GLN A 236 -16.19 -10.68 43.08
C GLN A 236 -16.62 -9.63 42.04
N ALA A 237 -17.53 -8.74 42.41
CA ALA A 237 -17.96 -7.65 41.54
C ALA A 237 -16.81 -6.70 41.23
N THR A 238 -16.00 -6.32 42.22
CA THR A 238 -14.79 -5.51 42.02
C THR A 238 -13.81 -6.15 41.02
N ALA A 239 -13.60 -7.47 41.08
CA ALA A 239 -12.78 -8.17 40.10
C ALA A 239 -13.36 -8.10 38.67
N THR A 240 -14.69 -8.18 38.52
CA THR A 240 -15.32 -8.00 37.20
C THR A 240 -15.20 -6.57 36.67
N ILE A 241 -15.27 -5.56 37.55
CA ILE A 241 -15.07 -4.15 37.18
C ILE A 241 -13.61 -3.93 36.74
N ALA A 242 -12.66 -4.50 37.47
CA ALA A 242 -11.24 -4.47 37.14
C ALA A 242 -10.97 -4.97 35.71
N HIS A 243 -11.48 -6.16 35.35
CA HIS A 243 -11.34 -6.67 33.98
C HIS A 243 -11.97 -5.76 32.91
N ARG A 244 -13.08 -5.09 33.23
CA ARG A 244 -13.70 -4.12 32.31
C ARG A 244 -12.87 -2.85 32.15
N ALA A 245 -12.22 -2.39 33.22
CA ALA A 245 -11.28 -1.28 33.18
C ALA A 245 -10.07 -1.64 32.30
N ASP A 246 -9.49 -2.83 32.48
CA ASP A 246 -8.38 -3.33 31.66
C ASP A 246 -8.77 -3.40 30.17
N SER A 247 -9.97 -3.90 29.87
CA SER A 247 -10.49 -3.92 28.48
C SER A 247 -10.70 -2.52 27.89
N ALA A 248 -11.04 -1.52 28.71
CA ALA A 248 -11.17 -0.15 28.25
C ALA A 248 -9.79 0.48 27.95
N VAL A 249 -8.78 0.21 28.78
CA VAL A 249 -7.39 0.61 28.54
C VAL A 249 -6.88 0.03 27.23
N GLU A 250 -7.09 -1.27 26.99
CA GLU A 250 -6.65 -1.92 25.74
C GLU A 250 -7.24 -1.25 24.48
N LYS A 251 -8.50 -0.78 24.57
CA LYS A 251 -9.15 -0.06 23.45
C LYS A 251 -8.56 1.33 23.23
N ILE A 252 -8.19 2.02 24.31
CA ILE A 252 -7.53 3.32 24.25
C ILE A 252 -6.09 3.17 23.72
N ASP A 253 -5.38 2.11 24.11
CA ASP A 253 -4.05 1.79 23.57
C ASP A 253 -4.10 1.54 22.06
N LYS A 254 -5.11 0.83 21.58
CA LYS A 254 -5.33 0.64 20.14
C LYS A 254 -5.55 1.97 19.43
N LEU A 255 -6.28 2.91 20.06
CA LEU A 255 -6.49 4.25 19.53
C LEU A 255 -5.15 5.02 19.46
N ARG A 256 -4.34 4.97 20.51
CA ARG A 256 -3.00 5.59 20.56
C ARG A 256 -2.07 5.12 19.45
N ILE A 257 -2.00 3.79 19.23
CA ILE A 257 -1.15 3.23 18.17
C ILE A 257 -1.57 3.74 16.80
N LEU A 258 -2.87 3.93 16.58
CA LEU A 258 -3.39 4.44 15.32
C LEU A 258 -3.18 5.95 15.16
N ASP A 259 -3.42 6.73 16.22
CA ASP A 259 -3.13 8.16 16.25
C ASP A 259 -1.65 8.44 15.92
N ARG A 260 -0.72 7.68 16.53
CA ARG A 260 0.71 7.77 16.20
C ARG A 260 1.03 7.47 14.74
N ARG A 261 0.31 6.53 14.11
CA ARG A 261 0.50 6.21 12.69
C ARG A 261 -0.03 7.32 11.79
N LEU A 262 -1.18 7.90 12.13
CA LEU A 262 -1.76 9.05 11.43
C LEU A 262 -0.86 10.27 11.53
N ARG A 263 -0.37 10.58 12.73
CA ARG A 263 0.57 11.68 12.95
C ARG A 263 1.87 11.56 12.17
N ASN A 264 2.45 10.36 12.13
CA ASN A 264 3.66 10.13 11.34
C ASN A 264 3.38 10.36 9.85
N PHE A 265 2.20 9.98 9.37
CA PHE A 265 1.77 10.22 8.00
C PHE A 265 1.59 11.72 7.72
N ASP A 266 0.80 12.43 8.54
CA ASP A 266 0.56 13.88 8.42
C ASP A 266 1.87 14.68 8.49
N TRP A 267 2.81 14.26 9.34
CA TRP A 267 4.13 14.88 9.42
C TRP A 267 4.93 14.74 8.12
N HIS A 268 4.96 13.55 7.52
CA HIS A 268 5.63 13.33 6.25
C HIS A 268 5.02 14.17 5.13
N GLU A 269 3.70 14.24 5.09
CA GLU A 269 2.98 15.05 4.12
C GLU A 269 3.29 16.54 4.27
N LEU A 270 3.29 17.05 5.51
CA LEU A 270 3.67 18.43 5.81
C LEU A 270 5.10 18.74 5.33
N GLN A 271 6.04 17.81 5.47
CA GLN A 271 7.41 17.99 4.99
C GLN A 271 7.48 18.05 3.46
N GLN A 272 6.73 17.18 2.77
CA GLN A 272 6.65 17.20 1.31
C GLN A 272 6.05 18.52 0.80
N MET A 273 4.93 18.96 1.38
CA MET A 273 4.31 20.25 1.02
C MET A 273 5.26 21.42 1.28
N ARG A 274 6.05 21.40 2.35
CA ARG A 274 7.04 22.46 2.64
C ARG A 274 8.15 22.52 1.61
N ASN A 275 8.67 21.38 1.18
CA ASN A 275 9.71 21.31 0.15
C ASN A 275 9.16 21.86 -1.17
N TYR A 276 7.96 21.42 -1.55
CA TYR A 276 7.29 21.84 -2.76
C TYR A 276 6.93 23.34 -2.75
N CYS A 277 6.57 23.89 -1.59
CA CYS A 277 6.34 25.33 -1.38
C CYS A 277 7.54 26.22 -1.78
N ARG A 278 8.76 25.68 -1.78
CA ARG A 278 9.97 26.42 -2.13
C ARG A 278 10.17 26.55 -3.64
N GLU A 279 9.55 25.67 -4.41
CA GLU A 279 9.75 25.53 -5.86
C GLU A 279 8.64 26.21 -6.67
N LEU A 280 7.52 26.59 -6.02
CA LEU A 280 6.33 27.14 -6.66
C LEU A 280 6.33 28.68 -6.81
N GLY A 281 5.65 29.15 -7.86
CA GLY A 281 5.32 30.58 -8.07
C GLY A 281 4.29 31.14 -7.08
N GLU A 282 4.13 32.48 -7.04
CA GLU A 282 3.39 33.18 -5.97
C GLU A 282 1.90 32.78 -5.83
N ALA A 283 1.19 32.54 -6.94
CA ALA A 283 -0.24 32.21 -6.91
C ALA A 283 -0.51 30.81 -6.31
N ASP A 284 0.31 29.81 -6.64
CA ASP A 284 0.19 28.46 -6.09
C ASP A 284 0.65 28.38 -4.63
N ARG A 285 1.58 29.26 -4.25
CA ARG A 285 2.08 29.38 -2.88
C ARG A 285 0.96 29.75 -1.89
N GLU A 286 -0.02 30.55 -2.30
CA GLU A 286 -1.12 30.94 -1.41
C GLU A 286 -2.09 29.78 -1.12
N LYS A 287 -2.44 28.99 -2.14
CA LYS A 287 -3.23 27.76 -1.97
C LYS A 287 -2.50 26.75 -1.10
N LEU A 288 -1.21 26.55 -1.33
CA LEU A 288 -0.39 25.62 -0.55
C LEU A 288 -0.19 26.10 0.90
N LYS A 289 -0.13 27.42 1.15
CA LYS A 289 -0.16 27.98 2.51
C LYS A 289 -1.45 27.59 3.25
N GLN A 290 -2.61 27.63 2.59
CA GLN A 290 -3.87 27.23 3.20
C GLN A 290 -3.88 25.73 3.55
N GLN A 291 -3.38 24.87 2.66
CA GLN A 291 -3.22 23.43 2.93
C GLN A 291 -2.25 23.17 4.08
N LEU A 292 -1.10 23.86 4.12
CA LEU A 292 -0.14 23.78 5.24
C LEU A 292 -0.76 24.21 6.58
N LEU A 293 -1.64 25.21 6.58
CA LEU A 293 -2.36 25.63 7.79
C LEU A 293 -3.37 24.56 8.23
N LEU A 294 -4.05 23.88 7.31
CA LEU A 294 -4.94 22.78 7.63
C LEU A 294 -4.18 21.59 8.22
N GLU A 295 -3.05 21.19 7.62
CA GLU A 295 -2.21 20.10 8.14
C GLU A 295 -1.64 20.44 9.52
N ARG A 296 -1.20 21.68 9.75
CA ARG A 296 -0.77 22.12 11.09
C ARG A 296 -1.91 22.03 12.11
N LYS A 297 -3.13 22.39 11.74
CA LYS A 297 -4.31 22.25 12.62
C LYS A 297 -4.60 20.80 12.93
N LYS A 298 -4.52 19.90 11.95
CA LYS A 298 -4.66 18.44 12.18
C LYS A 298 -3.64 17.93 13.19
N ILE A 299 -2.36 18.22 12.99
CA ILE A 299 -1.27 17.80 13.89
C ILE A 299 -1.45 18.33 15.33
N LEU A 300 -1.94 19.57 15.49
CA LEU A 300 -2.23 20.13 16.81
C LEU A 300 -3.37 19.36 17.51
N GLU A 301 -4.41 18.98 16.77
CA GLU A 301 -5.53 18.20 17.30
C GLU A 301 -5.11 16.76 17.65
N GLU A 302 -4.27 16.13 16.83
CA GLU A 302 -3.65 14.83 17.15
C GLU A 302 -2.81 14.90 18.43
N HIS A 303 -2.05 15.99 18.62
CA HIS A 303 -1.30 16.18 19.87
C HIS A 303 -2.22 16.33 21.09
N ALA A 304 -3.33 17.05 20.95
CA ALA A 304 -4.35 17.17 22.00
C ALA A 304 -5.02 15.81 22.30
N ILE A 305 -5.24 14.97 21.28
CA ILE A 305 -5.73 13.60 21.42
C ILE A 305 -4.73 12.75 22.23
N GLU A 306 -3.44 12.76 21.89
CA GLU A 306 -2.40 12.00 22.60
C GLU A 306 -2.29 12.42 24.08
N GLN A 307 -2.37 13.72 24.37
CA GLN A 307 -2.37 14.22 25.76
C GLN A 307 -3.62 13.75 26.53
N THR A 308 -4.78 13.77 25.88
CA THR A 308 -6.04 13.30 26.47
C THR A 308 -6.00 11.79 26.71
N ILE A 309 -5.47 11.01 25.78
CA ILE A 309 -5.25 9.56 25.92
C ILE A 309 -4.33 9.26 27.10
N SER A 310 -3.18 9.94 27.18
CA SER A 310 -2.23 9.76 28.28
C SER A 310 -2.87 10.07 29.64
N SER A 311 -3.72 11.10 29.69
CA SER A 311 -4.48 11.43 30.90
C SER A 311 -5.51 10.36 31.25
N CYS A 312 -6.21 9.80 30.25
CA CYS A 312 -7.12 8.67 30.45
C CYS A 312 -6.39 7.43 30.98
N GLU A 313 -5.22 7.09 30.44
CA GLU A 313 -4.40 5.95 30.90
C GLU A 313 -4.01 6.11 32.38
N ASN A 314 -3.55 7.30 32.77
CA ASN A 314 -3.22 7.61 34.17
C ASN A 314 -4.46 7.47 35.09
N LEU A 315 -5.61 7.99 34.66
CA LEU A 315 -6.86 7.85 35.41
C LEU A 315 -7.31 6.38 35.53
N TYR A 316 -7.18 5.58 34.47
CA TYR A 316 -7.49 4.15 34.51
C TYR A 316 -6.54 3.39 35.42
N SER A 317 -5.24 3.70 35.41
CA SER A 317 -4.25 3.09 36.30
C SER A 317 -4.58 3.39 37.78
N ASN A 318 -4.90 4.66 38.09
CA ASN A 318 -5.34 5.05 39.43
C ASN A 318 -6.65 4.37 39.82
N LEU A 319 -7.62 4.30 38.91
CA LEU A 319 -8.88 3.60 39.12
C LEU A 319 -8.63 2.11 39.41
N ARG A 320 -7.74 1.46 38.66
CA ARG A 320 -7.37 0.06 38.85
C ARG A 320 -6.77 -0.18 40.23
N SER A 321 -5.83 0.68 40.65
CA SER A 321 -5.25 0.61 41.99
C SER A 321 -6.30 0.78 43.09
N LYS A 322 -7.31 1.64 42.87
CA LYS A 322 -8.42 1.80 43.81
C LYS A 322 -9.36 0.60 43.82
N LEU A 323 -9.64 -0.02 42.67
CA LEU A 323 -10.38 -1.28 42.61
C LEU A 323 -9.66 -2.40 43.38
N ASP A 324 -8.34 -2.52 43.26
CA ASP A 324 -7.57 -3.48 44.05
C ASP A 324 -7.62 -3.17 45.56
N GLY A 325 -7.60 -1.90 45.94
CA GLY A 325 -7.86 -1.43 47.31
C GLY A 325 -9.21 -1.91 47.84
N ILE A 326 -10.29 -1.68 47.09
CA ILE A 326 -11.65 -2.15 47.43
C ILE A 326 -11.67 -3.66 47.61
N GLY A 327 -11.04 -4.41 46.71
CA GLY A 327 -10.98 -5.88 46.79
C GLY A 327 -10.29 -6.37 48.06
N ARG A 328 -9.15 -5.78 48.42
CA ARG A 328 -8.41 -6.10 49.64
C ARG A 328 -9.16 -5.71 50.91
N ALA A 329 -9.70 -4.49 50.97
CA ALA A 329 -10.48 -4.00 52.11
C ALA A 329 -11.74 -4.85 52.33
N ALA A 330 -12.40 -5.28 51.25
CA ALA A 330 -13.55 -6.18 51.31
C ALA A 330 -13.16 -7.55 51.86
N LEU A 331 -12.05 -8.15 51.42
CA LEU A 331 -11.56 -9.42 51.96
C LEU A 331 -11.19 -9.32 53.45
N ALA A 332 -10.63 -8.19 53.87
CA ALA A 332 -10.35 -7.86 55.28
C ALA A 332 -11.60 -7.49 56.09
N LYS A 333 -12.79 -7.41 55.46
CA LYS A 333 -14.06 -6.98 56.06
C LYS A 333 -14.02 -5.57 56.67
N ASN A 334 -13.15 -4.69 56.17
CA ASN A 334 -13.04 -3.31 56.64
C ASN A 334 -14.04 -2.41 55.91
N LYS A 335 -15.22 -2.20 56.50
CA LYS A 335 -16.32 -1.42 55.90
C LYS A 335 -15.92 0.03 55.62
N ALA A 336 -15.25 0.71 56.55
CA ALA A 336 -14.93 2.13 56.43
C ALA A 336 -13.97 2.40 55.27
N GLU A 337 -12.90 1.61 55.18
CA GLU A 337 -11.91 1.68 54.10
C GLU A 337 -12.54 1.34 52.74
N THR A 338 -13.37 0.29 52.68
CA THR A 338 -14.07 -0.10 51.46
C THR A 338 -14.95 1.06 50.93
N ILE A 339 -15.68 1.76 51.80
CA ILE A 339 -16.52 2.90 51.41
C ILE A 339 -15.67 4.08 50.92
N ALA A 340 -14.56 4.37 51.60
CA ALA A 340 -13.65 5.45 51.21
C ALA A 340 -13.03 5.22 49.83
N ASP A 341 -12.57 4.00 49.54
CA ASP A 341 -12.02 3.65 48.24
C ASP A 341 -13.09 3.59 47.15
N ILE A 342 -14.32 3.13 47.43
CA ILE A 342 -15.44 3.19 46.48
C ILE A 342 -15.76 4.64 46.09
N ASN A 343 -15.81 5.57 47.06
CA ASN A 343 -16.06 6.98 46.77
C ASN A 343 -14.92 7.59 45.93
N SER A 344 -13.67 7.24 46.23
CA SER A 344 -12.51 7.67 45.44
C SER A 344 -12.56 7.13 44.01
N ALA A 345 -12.94 5.86 43.83
CA ALA A 345 -13.10 5.23 42.53
C ALA A 345 -14.23 5.89 41.71
N LEU A 346 -15.35 6.24 42.33
CA LEU A 346 -16.44 6.98 41.69
C LEU A 346 -16.01 8.37 41.21
N GLN A 347 -15.19 9.07 41.99
CA GLN A 347 -14.64 10.37 41.60
C GLN A 347 -13.71 10.24 40.38
N LEU A 348 -12.82 9.25 40.37
CA LEU A 348 -11.92 8.96 39.25
C LEU A 348 -12.70 8.57 37.99
N ASP A 349 -13.74 7.73 38.11
CA ASP A 349 -14.58 7.33 36.97
C ASP A 349 -15.33 8.54 36.37
N SER A 350 -15.84 9.44 37.21
CA SER A 350 -16.47 10.69 36.75
C SER A 350 -15.50 11.57 35.94
N GLN A 351 -14.27 11.77 36.44
CA GLN A 351 -13.23 12.50 35.73
C GLN A 351 -12.87 11.83 34.40
N LEU A 352 -12.72 10.51 34.42
CA LEU A 352 -12.42 9.71 33.24
C LEU A 352 -13.50 9.85 32.15
N ARG A 353 -14.79 9.83 32.52
CA ARG A 353 -15.88 10.08 31.58
C ARG A 353 -15.82 11.46 30.95
N GLY A 354 -15.48 12.48 31.74
CA GLY A 354 -15.23 13.83 31.23
C GLY A 354 -14.11 13.88 30.20
N MET A 355 -13.02 13.12 30.43
CA MET A 355 -11.90 13.02 29.48
C MET A 355 -12.26 12.22 28.23
N LEU A 356 -13.00 11.12 28.35
CA LEU A 356 -13.51 10.37 27.20
C LEU A 356 -14.45 11.21 26.32
N ASP A 357 -15.21 12.13 26.91
CA ASP A 357 -16.05 13.07 26.17
C ASP A 357 -15.24 14.12 25.42
N LYS A 358 -14.15 14.63 26.04
CA LYS A 358 -13.20 15.51 25.34
C LYS A 358 -12.51 14.78 24.19
N LEU A 359 -12.06 13.55 24.43
CA LEU A 359 -11.44 12.69 23.41
C LEU A 359 -12.40 12.48 22.23
N GLN A 360 -13.67 12.15 22.49
CA GLN A 360 -14.68 11.98 21.45
C GLN A 360 -14.93 13.26 20.64
N LYS A 361 -14.87 14.44 21.28
CA LYS A 361 -15.01 15.73 20.58
C LYS A 361 -13.81 16.02 19.70
N ALA A 362 -12.59 15.79 20.20
CA ALA A 362 -11.35 15.96 19.45
C ALA A 362 -11.31 15.03 18.22
N GLU A 363 -11.67 13.75 18.38
CA GLU A 363 -11.78 12.81 17.25
C GLU A 363 -12.78 13.25 16.18
N LYS A 364 -13.94 13.79 16.59
CA LYS A 364 -14.94 14.32 15.64
C LYS A 364 -14.42 15.55 14.89
N LEU A 365 -13.65 16.38 15.57
CA LEU A 365 -13.04 17.57 14.98
C LEU A 365 -11.96 17.16 13.98
N LEU A 366 -11.04 16.26 14.34
CA LEU A 366 -10.04 15.70 13.44
C LEU A 366 -10.70 15.09 12.20
N PHE A 367 -11.74 14.28 12.37
CA PHE A 367 -12.50 13.70 11.26
C PHE A 367 -13.13 14.78 10.35
N LYS A 368 -13.62 15.88 10.92
CA LYS A 368 -14.16 17.01 10.14
C LYS A 368 -13.06 17.69 9.33
N LEU A 369 -11.87 17.88 9.89
CA LEU A 369 -10.72 18.47 9.20
C LEU A 369 -10.26 17.59 8.03
N THR A 370 -10.08 16.29 8.25
CA THR A 370 -9.73 15.33 7.18
C THR A 370 -10.78 15.33 6.06
N ARG A 371 -12.07 15.46 6.40
CA ARG A 371 -13.14 15.52 5.39
C ARG A 371 -13.13 16.84 4.60
N ILE A 372 -12.81 17.97 5.23
CA ILE A 372 -12.68 19.26 4.55
C ILE A 372 -11.56 19.18 3.51
N LYS A 373 -10.38 18.68 3.92
CA LYS A 373 -9.24 18.49 3.02
C LYS A 373 -9.60 17.71 1.77
N LEU A 374 -10.21 16.54 1.93
CA LEU A 374 -10.66 15.69 0.83
C LEU A 374 -11.71 16.32 -0.10
N ASN A 375 -12.53 17.25 0.42
CA ASN A 375 -13.49 17.96 -0.40
C ASN A 375 -12.84 19.10 -1.18
N ASP A 376 -11.85 19.76 -0.58
CA ASP A 376 -11.10 20.84 -1.23
C ASP A 376 -10.22 20.28 -2.35
N GLU A 377 -9.61 19.11 -2.16
CA GLU A 377 -8.86 18.42 -3.22
C GLU A 377 -9.71 18.01 -4.42
N LYS A 378 -11.00 17.72 -4.24
CA LYS A 378 -11.89 17.37 -5.36
C LYS A 378 -12.30 18.55 -6.23
N LYS A 379 -12.13 19.77 -5.72
CA LYS A 379 -12.48 21.00 -6.44
C LYS A 379 -11.32 21.54 -7.28
N ILE A 380 -10.11 21.05 -7.02
CA ILE A 380 -8.89 21.30 -7.80
C ILE A 380 -8.83 20.26 -8.91
#